data_AF-A0A0Q5B5I5-F1
#
_entry.id   AF-A0A0Q5B5I5-F1
#
_cell.length_a   1.000
_cell.length_b   1.000
_cell.length_c   1.000
_cell.angle_alpha   90.00
_cell.angle_beta   90.00
_cell.angle_gamma   90.00
#
_symmetry.space_group_name_H-M   'P 1'
#
loop_
_entity.id
_entity.type
_entity.pdbx_description
1 polymer ?
#
loop_
_entity_poly.entity_id
_entity_poly.type
_entity_poly.pdbx_seq_one_letter_code
_entity_poly.pdbx_strand_id
1 'polypeptide(L)'
;MTDDEWLASLGQSIREARIDRLLDQVTLARLADIAPRSLGNLEAGRGSSLTTLIKTVRALDREDWLEALDEGVGEPGPMERLRIAQNRPPRPQRVPRSRKP
;
A
#
# COMPACT_ATOMS: atom_id res chain seq x y z
N MET A 1 -7.28 19.28 8.31
CA MET A 1 -7.86 18.71 7.08
C MET A 1 -9.31 18.37 7.38
N THR A 2 -10.27 18.87 6.60
CA THR A 2 -11.70 18.56 6.71
C THR A 2 -12.01 17.22 6.06
N ASP A 3 -13.22 16.69 6.30
CA ASP A 3 -13.68 15.43 5.70
C ASP A 3 -13.66 15.50 4.16
N ASP A 4 -14.08 16.62 3.58
CA ASP A 4 -14.05 16.83 2.12
C ASP A 4 -12.61 16.87 1.58
N GLU A 5 -11.68 17.49 2.32
CA GLU A 5 -10.26 17.49 1.95
C GLU A 5 -9.66 16.07 2.01
N TRP A 6 -10.06 15.26 2.99
CA TRP A 6 -9.71 13.83 3.05
C TRP A 6 -10.26 13.04 1.88
N LEU A 7 -11.55 13.22 1.53
CA LEU A 7 -12.17 12.54 0.40
C LEU A 7 -11.48 12.88 -0.92
N ALA A 8 -11.15 14.16 -1.13
CA ALA A 8 -10.41 14.61 -2.31
C ALA A 8 -9.01 13.99 -2.37
N SER A 9 -8.28 14.01 -1.25
CA SER A 9 -6.93 13.44 -1.18
C SER A 9 -6.93 11.92 -1.43
N LEU A 10 -7.83 11.17 -0.81
CA LEU A 10 -7.97 9.72 -1.02
C LEU A 10 -8.36 9.38 -2.46
N GLY A 11 -9.32 10.13 -3.01
CA GLY A 11 -9.74 9.96 -4.41
C GLY A 11 -8.58 10.19 -5.39
N GLN A 12 -7.76 11.22 -5.12
CA GLN A 12 -6.57 11.51 -5.91
C GLN A 12 -5.54 10.38 -5.82
N SER A 13 -5.24 9.83 -4.63
CA SER A 13 -4.31 8.70 -4.48
C SER A 13 -4.77 7.46 -5.27
N ILE A 14 -6.08 7.16 -5.28
CA ILE A 14 -6.63 6.05 -6.07
C ILE A 14 -6.48 6.32 -7.58
N ARG A 15 -6.75 7.55 -8.01
CA ARG A 15 -6.59 7.97 -9.41
C ARG A 15 -5.13 7.82 -9.88
N GLU A 16 -4.18 8.26 -9.06
CA GLU A 16 -2.75 8.15 -9.33
C GLU A 16 -2.34 6.68 -9.44
N ALA A 17 -2.70 5.85 -8.45
CA ALA A 17 -2.40 4.41 -8.49
C ALA A 17 -2.99 3.70 -9.73
N ARG A 18 -4.16 4.15 -10.22
CA ARG A 18 -4.73 3.66 -11.47
C ARG A 18 -3.88 4.07 -12.68
N ILE A 19 -3.46 5.34 -12.75
CA ILE A 19 -2.65 5.87 -13.86
C ILE A 19 -1.28 5.20 -13.89
N ASP A 20 -0.65 4.98 -12.74
CA ASP A 20 0.64 4.29 -12.63
C ASP A 20 0.60 2.85 -13.18
N ARG A 21 -0.58 2.22 -13.11
CA ARG A 21 -0.85 0.89 -13.69
C ARG A 21 -1.33 0.94 -15.14
N LEU A 22 -1.35 2.13 -15.78
CA LEU A 22 -1.80 2.34 -17.16
C LEU A 22 -3.23 1.87 -17.42
N LEU A 23 -4.10 1.93 -16.40
CA LEU A 23 -5.50 1.54 -16.51
C LEU A 23 -6.38 2.77 -16.78
N ASP A 24 -7.29 2.67 -17.74
CA ASP A 24 -8.40 3.63 -17.83
C ASP A 24 -9.48 3.33 -16.77
N GLN A 25 -10.40 4.28 -16.55
CA GLN A 25 -11.46 4.12 -15.54
C GLN A 25 -12.40 2.96 -15.87
N VAL A 26 -12.70 2.72 -17.15
CA VAL A 26 -13.62 1.65 -17.57
C VAL A 26 -13.02 0.28 -17.26
N THR A 27 -11.73 0.13 -17.52
CA THR A 27 -10.96 -1.10 -17.31
C THR A 27 -10.82 -1.39 -15.82
N LEU A 28 -10.43 -0.41 -14.99
CA LEU A 28 -10.37 -0.62 -13.54
C LEU A 28 -11.75 -0.92 -12.95
N ALA A 29 -12.79 -0.18 -13.37
CA ALA A 29 -14.14 -0.42 -12.87
C ALA A 29 -14.63 -1.83 -13.20
N ARG A 30 -14.32 -2.33 -14.41
CA ARG A 30 -14.61 -3.71 -14.80
C ARG A 30 -13.82 -4.73 -13.96
N LEU A 31 -12.53 -4.49 -13.71
CA LEU A 31 -11.70 -5.37 -12.87
C LEU A 31 -12.21 -5.42 -11.43
N ALA A 32 -12.67 -4.30 -10.90
CA ALA A 32 -13.23 -4.16 -9.57
C ALA A 32 -14.70 -4.64 -9.47
N ASP A 33 -15.34 -5.02 -10.57
CA ASP A 33 -16.76 -5.37 -10.62
C ASP A 33 -17.65 -4.26 -10.00
N ILE A 34 -17.48 -3.03 -10.52
CA ILE A 34 -18.25 -1.83 -10.14
C ILE A 34 -18.64 -1.01 -11.37
N ALA A 35 -19.63 -0.13 -11.22
CA ALA A 35 -19.99 0.82 -12.28
C ALA A 35 -18.87 1.88 -12.48
N PRO A 36 -18.54 2.28 -13.73
CA PRO A 36 -17.55 3.33 -14.00
C PRO A 36 -17.86 4.67 -13.31
N ARG A 37 -19.15 4.99 -13.15
CA ARG A 37 -19.60 6.19 -12.41
C ARG A 37 -19.21 6.14 -10.93
N SER A 38 -19.26 4.96 -10.31
CA SER A 38 -18.86 4.79 -8.91
C SER A 38 -17.35 5.00 -8.73
N LEU A 39 -16.55 4.47 -9.66
CA LEU A 39 -15.10 4.74 -9.68
C LEU A 39 -14.83 6.24 -9.91
N GLY A 40 -15.52 6.87 -10.86
CA GLY A 40 -15.35 8.30 -11.14
C GLY A 40 -15.77 9.21 -9.99
N ASN A 41 -16.72 8.80 -9.15
CA ASN A 41 -17.08 9.53 -7.92
C ASN A 41 -16.04 9.34 -6.83
N LEU A 42 -15.53 8.11 -6.65
CA LEU A 42 -14.46 7.79 -5.71
C LEU A 42 -13.20 8.60 -6.03
N GLU A 43 -12.73 8.58 -7.27
CA GLU A 43 -11.54 9.34 -7.70
C GLU A 43 -11.71 10.86 -7.62
N ALA A 44 -12.95 11.36 -7.66
CA ALA A 44 -13.24 12.78 -7.55
C ALA A 44 -13.53 13.23 -6.11
N GLY A 45 -13.39 12.35 -5.11
CA GLY A 45 -13.68 12.68 -3.72
C GLY A 45 -15.15 13.00 -3.43
N ARG A 46 -16.09 12.58 -4.29
CA ARG A 46 -17.54 12.85 -4.12
C ARG A 46 -18.24 11.86 -3.17
N GLY A 47 -17.46 11.07 -2.44
CA GLY A 47 -17.95 9.96 -1.62
C GLY A 47 -18.20 8.68 -2.43
N SER A 48 -18.08 7.56 -1.74
CA SER A 48 -18.32 6.22 -2.27
C SER A 48 -18.64 5.26 -1.13
N SER A 49 -19.21 4.10 -1.44
CA SER A 49 -19.38 3.06 -0.41
C SER A 49 -18.03 2.46 -0.02
N LEU A 50 -17.92 1.99 1.23
CA LEU A 50 -16.73 1.27 1.68
C LEU A 50 -16.45 0.02 0.82
N THR A 51 -17.50 -0.69 0.40
CA THR A 51 -17.40 -1.84 -0.51
C THR A 51 -16.78 -1.45 -1.85
N THR A 52 -17.13 -0.28 -2.41
CA THR A 52 -16.54 0.22 -3.66
C THR A 52 -15.07 0.57 -3.47
N LEU A 53 -14.71 1.19 -2.35
CA LEU A 53 -13.31 1.45 -2.00
C LEU A 53 -12.51 0.15 -1.94
N ILE A 54 -12.97 -0.83 -1.14
CA ILE A 54 -12.30 -2.12 -0.99
C ILE A 54 -12.13 -2.82 -2.35
N LYS A 55 -13.21 -2.95 -3.13
CA LYS A 55 -13.15 -3.57 -4.46
C LYS A 55 -12.14 -2.88 -5.39
N THR A 56 -12.10 -1.54 -5.37
CA THR A 56 -11.17 -0.75 -6.20
C THR A 56 -9.73 -0.96 -5.77
N VAL A 57 -9.45 -0.89 -4.47
CA VAL A 57 -8.10 -1.08 -3.90
C VAL A 57 -7.58 -2.49 -4.19
N ARG A 58 -8.43 -3.52 -4.08
CA ARG A 58 -8.08 -4.90 -4.44
C ARG A 58 -7.83 -5.08 -5.93
N ALA A 59 -8.65 -4.48 -6.79
CA ALA A 59 -8.42 -4.51 -8.24
C ALA A 59 -7.16 -3.73 -8.65
N LEU A 60 -6.75 -2.78 -7.81
CA LEU A 60 -5.46 -2.12 -7.88
C LEU A 60 -4.35 -2.93 -7.22
N ASP A 61 -4.55 -4.11 -6.64
CA ASP A 61 -3.48 -4.87 -5.97
C ASP A 61 -2.70 -3.96 -4.99
N ARG A 62 -3.48 -3.31 -4.11
CA ARG A 62 -3.04 -2.37 -3.06
C ARG A 62 -3.69 -2.66 -1.71
N GLU A 63 -3.95 -3.92 -1.43
CA GLU A 63 -4.45 -4.41 -0.14
C GLU A 63 -3.60 -3.92 1.05
N ASP A 64 -2.31 -3.67 0.83
CA ASP A 64 -1.38 -3.06 1.81
C ASP A 64 -1.90 -1.73 2.36
N TRP A 65 -2.66 -0.95 1.59
CA TRP A 65 -3.28 0.29 2.07
C TRP A 65 -4.39 0.04 3.09
N LEU A 66 -5.14 -1.05 2.93
CA LEU A 66 -6.17 -1.45 3.90
C LEU A 66 -5.53 -2.03 5.15
N GLU A 67 -4.46 -2.82 4.98
CA GLU A 67 -3.69 -3.40 6.09
C GLU A 67 -3.01 -2.32 6.93
N ALA A 68 -2.58 -1.21 6.33
CA ALA A 68 -2.00 -0.07 7.04
C ALA A 68 -2.95 0.61 8.03
N LEU A 69 -4.27 0.35 7.95
CA LEU A 69 -5.24 0.81 8.94
C LEU A 69 -5.21 -0.03 10.22
N ASP A 70 -4.65 -1.24 10.18
CA ASP A 70 -4.43 -2.08 11.35
C ASP A 70 -3.07 -1.72 11.98
N GLU A 71 -3.13 -1.10 13.17
CA GLU A 71 -1.95 -0.71 13.96
C GLU A 71 -1.00 -1.89 14.27
N GLY A 72 -1.46 -3.14 14.13
CA GLY A 72 -0.73 -4.36 14.49
C GLY A 72 0.12 -5.02 13.40
N VAL A 73 0.02 -4.63 12.12
CA VAL A 73 0.61 -5.40 11.00
C VAL A 73 2.03 -4.94 10.61
N GLY A 74 2.51 -3.80 11.11
CA GLY A 74 3.80 -3.23 10.70
C GLY A 74 4.99 -3.45 11.64
N GLU A 75 4.77 -3.55 12.95
CA GLU A 75 5.86 -3.60 13.93
C GLU A 75 6.03 -5.03 14.48
N PRO A 76 7.18 -5.70 14.24
CA PRO A 76 7.43 -6.98 14.84
C PRO A 76 7.36 -6.84 16.37
N GLY A 77 6.53 -7.68 17.00
CA GLY A 77 6.45 -7.74 18.45
C GLY A 77 7.83 -7.99 19.09
N PRO A 78 8.03 -7.67 20.38
CA PRO A 78 9.34 -7.77 21.04
C PRO A 78 10.07 -9.10 20.81
N MET A 79 9.35 -10.23 20.81
CA MET A 79 9.90 -11.56 20.57
C MET A 79 10.36 -11.77 19.13
N GLU A 80 9.62 -11.23 18.16
CA GLU A 80 9.95 -11.36 16.75
C GLU A 80 11.18 -10.51 16.40
N ARG A 81 11.31 -9.33 17.02
CA ARG A 81 12.55 -8.52 16.93
C ARG A 81 13.77 -9.25 17.44
N LEU A 82 13.64 -10.02 18.53
CA LEU A 82 14.72 -10.84 19.06
C LEU A 82 15.11 -11.97 18.08
N ARG A 83 14.13 -12.64 17.46
CA ARG A 83 14.39 -13.69 16.45
C ARG A 83 15.11 -13.13 15.22
N ILE A 84 14.66 -11.99 14.71
CA ILE A 84 15.29 -11.30 13.57
C ILE A 84 16.73 -10.90 13.91
N ALA A 85 16.98 -10.42 15.14
CA ALA A 85 18.32 -10.07 15.61
C ALA A 85 19.24 -11.29 15.75
N GLN A 86 18.73 -12.43 16.21
CA GLN A 86 19.49 -13.68 16.37
C GLN A 86 19.82 -14.34 15.03
N ASN A 87 18.92 -14.24 14.04
CA ASN A 87 19.10 -14.83 12.71
C ASN A 87 19.96 -13.97 11.75
N ARG A 88 20.51 -12.83 12.19
CA ARG A 88 21.43 -12.05 11.35
C ARG A 88 22.77 -12.79 11.21
N PRO A 89 23.26 -13.03 9.97
CA PRO A 89 24.57 -13.63 9.79
C PRO A 89 25.65 -12.72 10.41
N PRO A 90 26.70 -13.30 11.02
CA PRO A 90 27.76 -12.52 11.64
C PRO A 90 28.36 -11.57 10.60
N ARG A 91 28.53 -10.29 10.98
CA ARG A 91 29.17 -9.30 10.10
C ARG A 91 30.55 -9.82 9.70
N PRO A 92 30.91 -9.82 8.40
CA PRO A 92 32.21 -10.31 7.97
C PRO A 92 33.29 -9.47 8.65
N GLN A 93 34.03 -10.10 9.56
CA GLN A 93 35.14 -9.46 10.25
C GLN A 93 36.32 -9.40 9.28
N ARG A 94 36.75 -8.18 8.92
CA ARG A 94 37.93 -8.00 8.08
C ARG A 94 39.16 -8.48 8.86
N VAL A 95 39.72 -9.61 8.46
CA VAL A 95 41.01 -10.06 8.98
C VAL A 95 42.13 -9.14 8.48
N PRO A 96 43.04 -8.68 9.35
CA PRO A 96 44.19 -7.89 8.93
C PRO A 96 45.05 -8.71 7.95
N ARG A 97 45.36 -8.13 6.79
CA ARG A 97 46.24 -8.76 5.80
C ARG A 97 47.65 -8.78 6.38
N SER A 98 48.15 -9.98 6.72
CA SER A 98 49.53 -10.15 7.16
C SER A 98 50.49 -9.63 6.08
N ARG A 99 51.34 -8.68 6.44
CA ARG A 99 52.45 -8.23 5.59
C ARG A 99 53.52 -9.33 5.65
N LYS A 100 53.74 -10.02 4.53
CA LYS A 100 54.87 -10.95 4.38
C LYS A 100 56.19 -10.18 4.31
N PRO A 101 57.32 -10.83 4.67
CA PRO A 101 58.56 -10.21 5.15
C PRO A 101 59.32 -9.42 4.08
#